data_AF-A0A645BXH0-F1
#
_entry.id   AF-A0A645BXH0-F1
#
_cell.length_a   1.000
_cell.length_b   1.000
_cell.length_c   1.000
_cell.angle_alpha   90.00
_cell.angle_beta   90.00
_cell.angle_gamma   90.00
#
_symmetry.space_group_name_H-M   'P 1'
#
loop_
_entity.id
_entity.type
_entity.pdbx_description
1 polymer ?
#
loop_
_entity_poly.entity_id
_entity_poly.type
_entity_poly.pdbx_seq_one_letter_code
_entity_poly.pdbx_strand_id
1 'polypeptide(L)'
;MLHLRKMMRNYQYLGLYIVGGVCLSPLPTHAGNREKKPPHIILIMTDQQRWDALGCTGDGTVISPNLDNLAHEGHLFRNAYTSAPSSTPARAGLLTGMSPWNHGLLGYGQVAEHYKYEMPRMLGE
;
A
#
# COMPACT_ATOMS: atom_id res chain seq x y z
N MET A 1 -29.04 -4.76 39.05
CA MET A 1 -29.82 -5.30 37.92
C MET A 1 -30.26 -4.16 36.98
N LEU A 2 -29.30 -3.35 36.52
CA LEU A 2 -29.48 -2.34 35.46
C LEU A 2 -28.82 -2.91 34.22
N HIS A 3 -29.56 -3.65 33.39
CA HIS A 3 -29.18 -4.03 32.04
C HIS A 3 -30.45 -4.44 31.28
N LEU A 4 -30.50 -4.11 29.99
CA LEU A 4 -31.60 -4.35 29.03
C LEU A 4 -32.76 -3.34 29.04
N ARG A 5 -32.53 -2.13 28.53
CA ARG A 5 -33.41 -1.49 27.52
C ARG A 5 -32.59 -0.60 26.57
N LYS A 6 -31.49 -1.17 26.06
CA LYS A 6 -30.68 -0.63 24.98
C LYS A 6 -31.25 -1.17 23.66
N MET A 7 -32.37 -0.61 23.18
CA MET A 7 -32.84 -0.79 21.81
C MET A 7 -34.06 0.10 21.58
N MET A 8 -34.13 0.78 20.43
CA MET A 8 -35.33 1.42 19.86
C MET A 8 -35.69 2.86 20.28
N ARG A 9 -34.69 3.75 20.37
CA ARG A 9 -34.85 5.21 20.26
C ARG A 9 -33.56 5.72 19.60
N ASN A 10 -33.50 5.98 18.30
CA ASN A 10 -33.98 7.23 17.72
C ASN A 10 -33.87 7.14 16.19
N TYR A 11 -34.76 6.37 15.54
CA TYR A 11 -34.89 6.29 14.08
C TYR A 11 -35.78 7.42 13.49
N GLN A 12 -35.86 8.58 14.16
CA GLN A 12 -36.84 9.64 13.83
C GLN A 12 -36.24 11.01 13.46
N TYR A 13 -34.97 11.09 13.09
CA TYR A 13 -34.41 12.34 12.53
C TYR A 13 -34.16 12.22 11.02
N LEU A 14 -35.21 11.79 10.31
CA LEU A 14 -35.41 12.11 8.91
C LEU A 14 -36.16 13.45 8.87
N GLY A 15 -35.44 14.54 8.62
CA GLY A 15 -36.00 15.88 8.66
C GLY A 15 -35.04 16.91 8.09
N LEU A 16 -35.00 16.96 6.77
CA LEU A 16 -34.41 18.02 5.96
C LEU A 16 -35.00 19.38 6.34
N TYR A 17 -34.18 20.32 6.83
CA TYR A 17 -34.47 21.76 6.74
C TYR A 17 -33.21 22.52 6.36
N ILE A 18 -33.23 23.01 5.12
CA ILE A 18 -32.33 23.99 4.55
C ILE A 18 -32.79 25.39 5.02
N VAL A 19 -31.84 26.32 5.11
CA VAL A 19 -31.95 27.80 5.13
C VAL A 19 -31.63 28.47 6.48
N GLY A 20 -30.51 29.20 6.49
CA GLY A 20 -30.38 30.46 7.23
C GLY A 20 -29.45 30.46 8.45
N GLY A 21 -28.16 30.69 8.23
CA GLY A 21 -27.23 31.04 9.31
C GLY A 21 -25.80 30.60 9.04
N VAL A 22 -25.08 31.33 8.19
CA VAL A 22 -23.63 31.18 8.04
C VAL A 22 -23.00 31.62 9.36
N CYS A 23 -22.70 30.66 10.23
CA CYS A 23 -21.90 30.89 11.43
C CYS A 23 -20.43 30.95 10.97
N LEU A 24 -19.99 32.16 10.60
CA LEU A 24 -18.62 32.44 10.19
C LEU A 24 -17.73 32.52 11.43
N SER A 25 -17.42 31.38 12.07
CA SER A 25 -16.26 31.32 12.95
C SER A 25 -15.02 31.12 12.07
N PRO A 26 -13.98 31.97 12.16
CA PRO A 26 -12.71 31.65 11.56
C PRO A 26 -12.17 30.44 12.32
N LEU A 27 -12.31 29.25 11.73
CA LEU A 27 -11.52 28.11 12.14
C LEU A 27 -10.06 28.58 12.14
N PRO A 28 -9.28 28.34 13.21
CA PRO A 28 -7.85 28.57 13.15
C PRO A 28 -7.29 27.58 12.13
N THR A 29 -7.19 28.01 10.88
CA THR A 29 -6.44 27.32 9.84
C THR A 29 -4.98 27.47 10.22
N HIS A 30 -4.53 26.67 11.19
CA HIS A 30 -3.12 26.31 11.31
C HIS A 30 -2.79 25.43 10.10
N ALA A 31 -2.77 26.05 8.91
CA ALA A 31 -1.97 25.60 7.80
C ALA A 31 -0.51 25.87 8.18
N GLY A 32 -0.05 25.16 9.22
CA GLY A 32 1.37 25.02 9.49
C GLY A 32 1.94 24.33 8.27
N ASN A 33 2.65 25.10 7.46
CA ASN A 33 3.46 24.60 6.37
C ASN A 33 4.58 23.77 6.99
N ARG A 34 4.26 22.56 7.45
CA ARG A 34 5.26 21.56 7.81
C ARG A 34 5.95 21.25 6.50
N GLU A 35 7.22 21.63 6.39
CA GLU A 35 8.08 21.12 5.34
C GLU A 35 7.90 19.61 5.28
N LYS A 36 7.28 19.14 4.19
CA LYS A 36 7.03 17.72 3.98
C LYS A 36 8.38 17.10 3.71
N LYS A 37 9.02 16.57 4.76
CA LYS A 37 10.21 15.73 4.61
C LYS A 37 9.84 14.56 3.69
N PRO A 38 10.74 14.18 2.77
CA PRO A 38 10.50 13.00 1.94
C PRO A 38 10.30 11.78 2.85
N PRO A 39 9.39 10.86 2.49
CA PRO A 39 9.16 9.66 3.28
C PRO A 39 10.38 8.73 3.22
N HIS A 40 10.64 8.00 4.30
CA HIS A 40 11.53 6.85 4.25
C HIS A 40 10.84 5.69 3.54
N ILE A 41 11.53 5.06 2.59
CA ILE A 41 11.02 3.92 1.81
C ILE A 41 11.82 2.68 2.21
N ILE A 42 11.13 1.64 2.68
CA ILE A 42 11.70 0.33 2.97
C ILE A 42 11.06 -0.67 2.02
N LEU A 43 11.87 -1.28 1.14
CA LEU A 43 11.44 -2.35 0.25
C LEU A 43 11.76 -3.70 0.88
N ILE A 44 10.71 -4.46 1.23
CA ILE A 44 10.83 -5.84 1.71
C ILE A 44 10.43 -6.77 0.58
N MET A 45 11.32 -7.67 0.17
CA MET A 45 11.10 -8.63 -0.89
C MET A 45 11.56 -10.02 -0.45
N THR A 46 10.70 -11.02 -0.65
CA THR A 46 11.00 -12.44 -0.46
C THR A 46 11.34 -13.10 -1.79
N ASP A 47 11.99 -14.27 -1.75
CA ASP A 47 12.26 -15.08 -2.95
C ASP A 47 11.26 -16.24 -3.03
N GLN A 48 10.70 -16.46 -4.23
CA GLN A 48 9.74 -17.52 -4.56
C GLN A 48 8.49 -17.63 -3.65
N GLN A 49 8.04 -16.52 -3.04
CA GLN A 49 6.81 -16.54 -2.25
C GLN A 49 5.57 -16.67 -3.15
N ARG A 50 4.75 -17.68 -2.86
CA ARG A 50 3.43 -17.82 -3.50
C ARG A 50 2.46 -16.78 -2.96
N TRP A 51 1.53 -16.35 -3.81
CA TRP A 51 0.45 -15.43 -3.44
C TRP A 51 -0.40 -15.95 -2.27
N ASP A 52 -0.69 -17.25 -2.22
CA ASP A 52 -1.54 -17.88 -1.22
C ASP A 52 -0.80 -18.32 0.05
N ALA A 53 0.46 -17.91 0.21
CA ALA A 53 1.30 -18.22 1.37
C ALA A 53 1.26 -17.13 2.46
N LEU A 54 0.13 -16.43 2.62
CA LEU A 54 -0.08 -15.41 3.66
C LEU A 54 -1.52 -15.50 4.20
N GLY A 55 -1.69 -15.25 5.50
CA GLY A 55 -3.01 -15.22 6.13
C GLY A 55 -3.94 -14.20 5.49
N CYS A 56 -3.42 -13.03 5.11
CA CYS A 56 -4.20 -11.96 4.48
C CYS A 56 -4.69 -12.25 3.05
N THR A 57 -4.25 -13.32 2.38
CA THR A 57 -4.61 -13.60 0.99
C THR A 57 -5.76 -14.59 0.81
N GLY A 58 -6.16 -15.29 1.88
CA GLY A 58 -7.46 -15.99 1.94
C GLY A 58 -7.49 -17.29 2.75
N ASP A 59 -6.34 -17.90 3.05
CA ASP A 59 -6.27 -19.14 3.84
C ASP A 59 -5.74 -18.84 5.25
N GLY A 60 -6.61 -18.97 6.26
CA GLY A 60 -6.27 -18.78 7.67
C GLY A 60 -5.33 -19.84 8.23
N THR A 61 -4.91 -20.83 7.43
CA THR A 61 -3.92 -21.84 7.81
C THR A 61 -2.52 -21.25 7.97
N VAL A 62 -2.17 -20.22 7.17
CA VAL A 62 -0.86 -19.57 7.26
C VAL A 62 -0.89 -18.44 8.29
N ILE A 63 0.00 -18.54 9.29
CA ILE A 63 0.11 -17.56 10.37
C ILE A 63 1.19 -16.53 10.00
N SER A 64 0.77 -15.31 9.62
CA SER A 64 1.67 -14.23 9.21
C SER A 64 1.30 -12.86 9.83
N PRO A 65 1.16 -12.77 11.17
CA PRO A 65 0.50 -11.64 11.84
C PRO A 65 1.11 -10.26 11.52
N ASN A 66 2.42 -10.18 11.32
CA ASN A 66 3.08 -8.90 10.98
C ASN A 66 2.75 -8.43 9.55
N LEU A 67 2.69 -9.36 8.59
CA LEU A 67 2.33 -9.03 7.20
C LEU A 67 0.82 -8.84 7.05
N ASP A 68 0.03 -9.56 7.85
CA ASP A 68 -1.42 -9.38 7.90
C ASP A 68 -1.79 -8.00 8.45
N ASN A 69 -1.12 -7.55 9.51
CA ASN A 69 -1.27 -6.19 10.04
C ASN A 69 -0.82 -5.13 9.02
N LEU A 70 0.31 -5.36 8.32
CA LEU A 70 0.77 -4.45 7.27
C LEU A 70 -0.24 -4.32 6.13
N ALA A 71 -0.87 -5.42 5.72
CA ALA A 71 -1.93 -5.43 4.71
C ALA A 71 -3.20 -4.73 5.20
N HIS A 72 -3.55 -4.88 6.48
CA HIS A 72 -4.70 -4.25 7.12
C HIS A 72 -4.55 -2.72 7.27
N GLU A 73 -3.36 -2.25 7.66
CA GLU A 73 -3.06 -0.82 7.82
C GLU A 73 -2.76 -0.13 6.48
N GLY A 74 -2.41 -0.90 5.45
CA GLY A 74 -2.05 -0.42 4.13
C GLY A 74 -2.98 -0.89 3.02
N HIS A 75 -2.37 -1.31 1.91
CA HIS A 75 -3.08 -1.80 0.72
C HIS A 75 -2.55 -3.16 0.29
N LEU A 76 -3.46 -4.09 0.02
CA LEU A 76 -3.18 -5.41 -0.54
C LEU A 76 -3.58 -5.46 -2.02
N PHE A 77 -2.59 -5.58 -2.90
CA PHE A 77 -2.83 -5.78 -4.33
C PHE A 77 -3.14 -7.25 -4.60
N ARG A 78 -4.39 -7.57 -4.93
CA ARG A 78 -4.83 -8.95 -5.22
C ARG A 78 -4.38 -9.48 -6.59
N ASN A 79 -4.02 -8.57 -7.50
CA ASN A 79 -3.65 -8.86 -8.87
C ASN A 79 -2.29 -8.20 -9.19
N ALA A 80 -1.24 -8.61 -8.46
CA ALA A 80 0.13 -8.18 -8.72
C ALA A 80 0.90 -9.33 -9.40
N TYR A 81 1.46 -9.07 -10.59
CA TYR A 81 2.15 -10.08 -11.39
C TYR A 81 3.62 -9.70 -11.57
N THR A 82 4.49 -10.71 -11.56
CA THR A 82 5.90 -10.53 -11.90
C THR A 82 6.06 -10.22 -13.39
N SER A 83 7.05 -9.38 -13.73
CA SER A 83 7.41 -9.10 -15.12
C SER A 83 8.06 -10.31 -15.81
N ALA A 84 8.64 -11.24 -15.03
CA ALA A 84 9.21 -12.50 -15.48
C ALA A 84 9.14 -13.56 -14.38
N PRO A 85 8.82 -14.83 -14.68
CA PRO A 85 8.80 -15.92 -13.70
C PRO A 85 10.21 -16.48 -13.43
N SER A 86 11.19 -15.60 -13.22
CA SER A 86 12.58 -15.95 -12.89
C SER A 86 13.17 -14.88 -11.96
N SER A 87 13.95 -15.29 -10.96
CA SER A 87 14.32 -14.44 -9.83
C SER A 87 15.17 -13.23 -10.24
N THR A 88 16.20 -13.42 -11.06
CA THR A 88 17.07 -12.32 -11.50
C THR A 88 16.38 -11.36 -12.48
N PRO A 89 15.69 -11.82 -13.54
CA PRO A 89 14.87 -10.95 -14.38
C PRO A 89 13.78 -10.18 -13.62
N ALA A 90 13.08 -10.82 -12.68
CA ALA A 90 12.05 -10.16 -11.87
C ALA A 90 12.64 -9.03 -11.01
N ARG A 91 13.79 -9.26 -10.36
CA ARG A 91 14.49 -8.23 -9.59
C ARG A 91 15.00 -7.09 -10.47
N ALA A 92 15.53 -7.39 -11.66
CA ALA A 92 15.92 -6.37 -12.63
C ALA A 92 14.72 -5.51 -13.04
N GLY A 93 13.57 -6.13 -13.33
CA GLY A 93 12.34 -5.40 -13.63
C GLY A 93 11.86 -4.53 -12.46
N LEU A 94 11.94 -5.02 -11.23
CA LEU A 94 11.58 -4.26 -10.03
C LEU A 94 12.49 -3.04 -9.81
N LEU A 95 13.81 -3.22 -9.99
CA LEU A 95 14.79 -2.14 -9.80
C LEU A 95 14.75 -1.09 -10.91
N THR A 96 14.45 -1.49 -12.14
CA THR A 96 14.48 -0.60 -13.31
C THR A 96 13.10 -0.02 -13.67
N GLY A 97 12.02 -0.64 -13.19
CA GLY A 97 10.65 -0.34 -13.64
C GLY A 97 10.39 -0.79 -15.09
N MET A 98 11.23 -1.65 -15.67
CA MET A 98 11.18 -2.05 -17.07
C MET A 98 10.77 -3.52 -17.26
N SER A 99 10.26 -3.86 -18.44
CA SER A 99 10.04 -5.25 -18.84
C SER A 99 11.37 -5.94 -19.19
N PRO A 100 11.42 -7.29 -19.17
CA PRO A 100 12.61 -8.06 -19.57
C PRO A 100 13.19 -7.67 -20.93
N TRP A 101 12.32 -7.33 -21.88
CA TRP A 101 12.73 -6.87 -23.22
C TRP A 101 13.44 -5.52 -23.21
N ASN A 102 13.15 -4.66 -22.23
CA ASN A 102 13.68 -3.31 -22.14
C ASN A 102 14.96 -3.23 -21.29
N HIS A 103 15.07 -4.03 -20.22
CA HIS A 103 16.31 -4.12 -19.43
C HIS A 103 17.27 -5.21 -19.91
N GLY A 104 16.86 -6.05 -20.88
CA GLY A 104 17.73 -7.00 -21.59
C GLY A 104 18.05 -8.31 -20.85
N LEU A 105 17.56 -8.51 -19.62
CA LEU A 105 17.81 -9.71 -18.85
C LEU A 105 16.64 -10.69 -18.99
N LEU A 106 16.76 -11.64 -19.93
CA LEU A 106 15.69 -12.56 -20.33
C LEU A 106 15.71 -13.92 -19.63
N GLY A 107 16.80 -14.24 -18.93
CA GLY A 107 17.00 -15.52 -18.26
C GLY A 107 18.25 -15.50 -17.39
N TYR A 108 18.73 -16.68 -17.00
CA TYR A 108 20.01 -16.79 -16.30
C TYR A 108 21.15 -16.42 -17.24
N GLY A 109 21.91 -15.42 -16.84
CA GLY A 109 23.01 -14.87 -17.62
C GLY A 109 23.77 -13.85 -16.78
N GLN A 110 24.67 -13.13 -17.45
CA GLN A 110 25.42 -12.07 -16.79
C GLN A 110 24.48 -10.95 -16.36
N VAL A 111 24.51 -10.63 -15.07
CA VAL A 111 23.76 -9.50 -14.51
C VAL A 111 24.58 -8.24 -14.75
N ALA A 112 23.93 -7.19 -15.26
CA ALA A 112 24.58 -5.89 -15.40
C ALA A 112 24.91 -5.35 -13.99
N GLU A 113 26.12 -4.80 -13.83
CA GLU A 113 26.49 -4.08 -12.60
C GLU A 113 25.68 -2.79 -12.43
N HIS A 114 25.34 -2.15 -13.55
CA HIS A 114 24.54 -0.93 -13.60
C HIS A 114 23.52 -0.97 -14.74
N TYR A 115 22.31 -0.50 -14.45
CA TYR A 115 21.29 -0.20 -15.45
C TYR A 115 21.23 1.30 -15.71
N LYS A 116 20.75 1.68 -16.90
CA LYS A 116 20.56 3.08 -17.27
C LYS A 116 19.59 3.82 -16.34
N TYR A 117 18.57 3.12 -15.86
CA TYR A 117 17.55 3.64 -14.94
C TYR A 117 17.43 2.69 -13.75
N GLU A 118 17.63 3.22 -12.55
CA GLU A 118 17.62 2.45 -11.29
C GLU A 118 16.82 3.24 -10.25
N MET A 119 15.71 2.66 -9.77
CA MET A 119 14.83 3.25 -8.75
C MET A 119 15.60 3.81 -7.54
N PRO A 120 16.55 3.08 -6.92
CA PRO A 120 17.28 3.60 -5.77
C PRO A 120 18.08 4.88 -6.07
N ARG A 121 18.63 5.01 -7.28
CA ARG A 121 19.38 6.21 -7.70
C ARG A 121 18.43 7.38 -7.92
N MET A 122 17.33 7.13 -8.64
CA MET A 122 16.32 8.15 -8.95
C MET A 122 15.59 8.67 -7.72
N LEU A 123 15.50 7.89 -6.63
CA LEU A 123 14.91 8.34 -5.36
C LEU A 123 15.86 9.20 -4.50
N GLY A 124 17.16 9.21 -4.83
CA GLY A 124 18.17 9.99 -4.13
C GLY A 124 18.57 11.30 -4.81
N GLU A 125 18.17 11.49 -6.07
CA GLU A 125 18.32 12.73 -6.85
C GLU A 125 17.18 13.72 -6.57
#